data_AF-A0A916Z4I3-F1
#
_entry.id   AF-A0A916Z4I3-F1
#
_cell.length_a   1.000
_cell.length_b   1.000
_cell.length_c   1.000
_cell.angle_alpha   90.00
_cell.angle_beta   90.00
_cell.angle_gamma   90.00
#
_symmetry.space_group_name_H-M   'P 1'
#
loop_
_entity.id
_entity.type
_entity.pdbx_description
1 polymer ?
#
loop_
_entity_poly.entity_id
_entity_poly.type
_entity_poly.pdbx_seq_one_letter_code
_entity_poly.pdbx_strand_id
1 'polypeptide(L)'
;MTKARHPVYLGIMVSRWSAREGERANPPPLQMPEDLFCRQLCRIGRKLGIDVYLFDASGSPDASGITGYALGQKEWLKTRLPLPDIVYDRTLCTSAKQLQLRARLLSDLKQNHPFILMNGSLPDKWNVHTLLQQDGQLRPFLVPTVRYEGTQTLTALDQLQTYGLFLKPAAGTHGKGAIHLFPSSSGYELTGRDRCNNTIAFQFHQLQEAEQWLQRFTFGIPYLVQPYLRLTGENGRPFDVRALIQKNSAGRWSFTGAALREGGEGSVTSNLHGGGRAVMASESLTVRFGKSASDSLLAQIRRISERAAHRLEQHCGRLAEIGFDFGIEPDGRLWLLEANAKPGRLAFAGDSRAASTAVLQPLRYARWLAGRRNPVFSPDNRIALQTP
;
A
#
# COMPACT_ATOMS: atom_id res chain seq x y z
N MET A 1 -43.92 -12.55 -5.74
CA MET A 1 -43.22 -12.21 -4.48
C MET A 1 -41.72 -12.20 -4.74
N THR A 2 -41.12 -11.02 -4.91
CA THR A 2 -39.67 -10.87 -5.02
C THR A 2 -39.03 -11.22 -3.68
N LYS A 3 -38.27 -12.32 -3.58
CA LYS A 3 -37.42 -12.61 -2.41
C LYS A 3 -36.62 -11.35 -2.09
N ALA A 4 -36.79 -10.81 -0.88
CA ALA A 4 -35.98 -9.70 -0.41
C ALA A 4 -34.51 -10.09 -0.58
N ARG A 5 -33.75 -9.32 -1.36
CA ARG A 5 -32.33 -9.60 -1.59
C ARG A 5 -31.63 -9.48 -0.24
N HIS A 6 -31.05 -10.59 0.21
CA HIS A 6 -30.17 -10.57 1.36
C HIS A 6 -29.07 -9.51 1.12
N PRO A 7 -28.88 -8.55 2.04
CA PRO A 7 -27.84 -7.54 1.89
C PRO A 7 -26.47 -8.21 1.87
N VAL A 8 -25.54 -7.70 1.07
CA VAL A 8 -24.17 -8.22 1.06
C VAL A 8 -23.47 -7.71 2.31
N TYR A 9 -22.94 -8.61 3.15
CA TYR A 9 -22.17 -8.23 4.34
C TYR A 9 -20.69 -8.08 3.99
N LEU A 10 -20.19 -6.84 4.05
CA LEU A 10 -18.78 -6.51 3.88
C LEU A 10 -18.15 -6.20 5.25
N GLY A 11 -17.43 -7.15 5.80
CA GLY A 11 -16.66 -6.94 7.02
C GLY A 11 -15.27 -6.39 6.70
N ILE A 12 -14.92 -5.24 7.26
CA ILE A 12 -13.57 -4.67 7.16
C ILE A 12 -12.78 -5.10 8.39
N MET A 13 -11.76 -5.92 8.17
CA MET A 13 -10.85 -6.34 9.23
C MET A 13 -9.80 -5.25 9.45
N VAL A 14 -9.81 -4.62 10.62
CA VAL A 14 -8.91 -3.50 10.99
C VAL A 14 -7.92 -3.93 12.07
N SER A 15 -6.76 -3.26 12.14
CA SER A 15 -5.84 -3.45 13.27
C SER A 15 -6.45 -2.89 14.54
N ARG A 16 -6.30 -3.61 15.66
CA ARG A 16 -6.71 -3.10 16.97
C ARG A 16 -5.84 -1.90 17.35
N TRP A 17 -6.46 -0.79 17.72
CA TRP A 17 -5.75 0.32 18.32
C TRP A 17 -5.52 0.01 19.80
N SER A 18 -4.29 -0.32 20.19
CA SER A 18 -3.89 -0.23 21.60
C SER A 18 -3.49 1.22 21.87
N ALA A 19 -4.20 1.91 22.76
CA ALA A 19 -3.55 2.99 23.50
C ALA A 19 -2.24 2.41 24.06
N ARG A 20 -1.15 3.18 24.02
CA ARG A 20 0.11 2.76 24.66
C ARG A 20 -0.24 2.20 26.04
N GLU A 21 0.18 0.96 26.32
CA GLU A 21 -0.02 0.34 27.64
C GLU A 21 0.51 1.32 28.70
N GLY A 22 -0.41 1.74 29.56
CA GLY A 22 -0.30 2.92 30.40
C GLY A 22 -1.71 3.33 30.77
N GLU A 23 -2.23 2.72 31.84
CA GLU A 23 -3.53 2.97 32.43
C GLU A 23 -3.80 4.48 32.51
N ARG A 24 -4.64 4.99 31.61
CA ARG A 24 -5.33 6.26 31.81
C ARG A 24 -6.72 5.94 32.30
N ALA A 25 -7.11 6.54 33.42
CA ALA A 25 -8.43 6.43 34.03
C ALA A 25 -9.59 6.85 33.10
N ASN A 26 -9.28 7.55 32.00
CA ASN A 26 -10.19 7.83 30.89
C ASN A 26 -9.51 7.48 29.56
N PRO A 27 -9.80 6.33 28.93
CA PRO A 27 -9.31 6.05 27.59
C PRO A 27 -9.90 7.08 26.61
N PRO A 28 -9.10 7.60 25.66
CA PRO A 28 -9.63 8.48 24.63
C PRO A 28 -10.73 7.77 23.83
N PRO A 29 -11.68 8.52 23.22
CA PRO A 29 -12.73 7.93 22.40
C PRO A 29 -12.13 7.01 21.33
N LEU A 30 -12.80 5.89 21.07
CA LEU A 30 -12.36 4.86 20.14
C LEU A 30 -12.13 5.46 18.74
N GLN A 31 -10.87 5.62 18.36
CA GLN A 31 -10.48 6.11 17.04
C GLN A 31 -10.11 4.92 16.16
N MET A 32 -10.90 4.68 15.10
CA MET A 32 -10.65 3.59 14.18
C MET A 32 -9.45 3.90 13.26
N PRO A 33 -8.63 2.89 12.88
CA PRO A 33 -7.67 3.06 11.81
C PRO A 33 -8.38 3.53 10.54
N GLU A 34 -7.85 4.58 9.91
CA GLU A 34 -8.47 5.21 8.74
C GLU A 34 -9.96 5.56 8.97
N ASP A 35 -10.32 6.07 10.16
CA ASP A 35 -11.71 6.31 10.59
C ASP A 35 -12.58 7.00 9.53
N LEU A 36 -12.10 8.10 8.94
CA LEU A 36 -12.82 8.82 7.88
C LEU A 36 -13.15 7.91 6.69
N PHE A 37 -12.19 7.12 6.23
CA PHE A 37 -12.36 6.19 5.13
C PHE A 37 -13.38 5.10 5.49
N CYS A 38 -13.25 4.48 6.66
CA CYS A 38 -14.17 3.47 7.17
C CYS A 38 -15.62 4.00 7.27
N ARG A 39 -15.80 5.22 7.78
CA ARG A 39 -17.11 5.88 7.85
C ARG A 39 -17.71 6.13 6.47
N GLN A 40 -16.89 6.58 5.52
CA GLN A 40 -17.36 6.79 4.14
C GLN A 40 -17.76 5.46 3.50
N LEU A 41 -17.03 4.36 3.73
CA LEU A 41 -17.41 3.03 3.25
C LEU A 41 -18.78 2.59 3.81
N CYS A 42 -19.04 2.75 5.11
CA CYS A 42 -20.34 2.44 5.70
C CYS A 42 -21.47 3.29 5.11
N ARG A 43 -21.27 4.60 4.93
CA ARG A 43 -22.30 5.49 4.39
C ARG A 43 -22.61 5.21 2.92
N ILE A 44 -21.59 4.99 2.10
CA ILE A 44 -21.76 4.72 0.66
C ILE A 44 -22.24 3.28 0.45
N GLY A 45 -21.75 2.32 1.25
CA GLY A 45 -22.14 0.91 1.18
C GLY A 45 -23.65 0.72 1.28
N ARG A 46 -24.29 1.37 2.27
CA ARG A 46 -25.76 1.32 2.44
C ARG A 46 -26.50 1.76 1.18
N LYS A 47 -26.03 2.82 0.51
CA LYS A 47 -26.62 3.30 -0.77
C LYS A 47 -26.44 2.31 -1.93
N LEU A 48 -25.48 1.40 -1.82
CA LEU A 48 -25.18 0.36 -2.82
C LEU A 48 -25.80 -1.01 -2.48
N GLY A 49 -26.52 -1.12 -1.37
CA GLY A 49 -27.08 -2.38 -0.86
C GLY A 49 -26.03 -3.29 -0.21
N ILE A 50 -24.97 -2.70 0.34
CA ILE A 50 -23.89 -3.40 1.06
C ILE A 50 -23.88 -2.93 2.50
N ASP A 51 -24.06 -3.85 3.44
CA ASP A 51 -23.93 -3.56 4.85
C ASP A 51 -22.47 -3.74 5.26
N VAL A 52 -21.84 -2.60 5.59
CA VAL A 52 -20.42 -2.54 5.93
C VAL A 52 -20.26 -2.32 7.43
N TYR A 53 -19.39 -3.12 8.05
CA TYR A 53 -19.01 -2.99 9.45
C TYR A 53 -17.52 -3.31 9.65
N LEU A 54 -16.99 -2.98 10.82
CA LEU A 54 -15.59 -3.25 11.16
C LEU A 54 -15.49 -4.41 12.15
N PHE A 55 -14.39 -5.14 12.12
CA PHE A 55 -14.00 -6.07 13.17
C PHE A 55 -12.47 -6.15 13.27
N ASP A 56 -11.95 -6.63 14.39
CA ASP A 56 -10.53 -6.84 14.59
C ASP A 56 -10.26 -8.30 15.02
N ALA A 57 -8.99 -8.63 15.27
CA ALA A 57 -8.55 -9.98 15.64
C ALA A 57 -9.15 -10.51 16.96
N SER A 58 -9.90 -9.71 17.72
CA SER A 58 -10.64 -10.13 18.92
C SER A 58 -12.14 -10.37 18.69
N GLY A 59 -12.60 -10.40 17.44
CA GLY A 59 -14.01 -10.51 17.10
C GLY A 59 -14.71 -11.81 17.51
N SER A 60 -13.98 -12.88 17.84
CA SER A 60 -14.53 -14.18 18.30
C SER A 60 -15.77 -14.65 17.52
N PRO A 61 -15.60 -15.09 16.25
CA PRO A 61 -16.71 -15.55 15.41
C PRO A 61 -17.26 -16.91 15.86
N ASP A 62 -18.58 -17.06 15.81
CA ASP A 62 -19.28 -18.34 15.92
C ASP A 62 -20.54 -18.34 15.02
N ALA A 63 -21.35 -19.40 15.08
CA ALA A 63 -22.56 -19.56 14.27
C ALA A 63 -23.59 -18.40 14.39
N SER A 64 -23.58 -17.64 15.49
CA SER A 64 -24.47 -16.50 15.72
C SER A 64 -23.96 -15.18 15.14
N GLY A 65 -22.68 -15.09 14.75
CA GLY A 65 -22.09 -13.85 14.26
C GLY A 65 -20.65 -13.63 14.69
N ILE A 66 -20.22 -12.38 14.56
CA ILE A 66 -18.91 -11.89 15.01
C ILE A 66 -19.09 -10.60 15.82
N THR A 67 -18.28 -10.42 16.86
CA THR A 67 -18.22 -9.14 17.58
C THR A 67 -17.44 -8.13 16.77
N GLY A 68 -18.03 -6.96 16.54
CA GLY A 68 -17.39 -5.89 15.77
C GLY A 68 -18.01 -4.54 16.06
N TYR A 69 -17.89 -3.62 15.10
CA TYR A 69 -18.30 -2.23 15.23
C TYR A 69 -19.20 -1.80 14.08
N ALA A 70 -20.43 -1.43 14.40
CA ALA A 70 -21.37 -0.82 13.47
C ALA A 70 -21.28 0.70 13.55
N LEU A 71 -21.44 1.39 12.42
CA LEU A 71 -21.53 2.85 12.40
C LEU A 71 -22.96 3.29 12.77
N GLY A 72 -23.12 3.87 13.97
CA GLY A 72 -24.33 4.59 14.39
C GLY A 72 -24.45 5.95 13.69
N GLN A 73 -25.17 6.90 14.29
CA GLN A 73 -25.31 8.25 13.70
C GLN A 73 -23.98 9.02 13.70
N LYS A 74 -23.24 8.98 14.81
CA LYS A 74 -21.96 9.70 14.99
C LYS A 74 -20.81 8.83 15.50
N GLU A 75 -21.08 7.67 16.07
CA GLU A 75 -20.09 6.85 16.76
C GLU A 75 -20.06 5.39 16.29
N TRP A 76 -19.00 4.69 16.66
CA TRP A 76 -18.84 3.25 16.44
C TRP A 76 -19.42 2.49 17.63
N LEU A 77 -20.43 1.68 17.38
CA LEU A 77 -21.10 0.88 18.40
C LEU A 77 -20.56 -0.55 18.36
N LYS A 78 -19.96 -0.99 19.46
CA LYS A 78 -19.53 -2.38 19.61
C LYS A 78 -20.76 -3.27 19.75
N THR A 79 -20.95 -4.21 18.84
CA THR A 79 -22.14 -5.07 18.81
C THR A 79 -21.86 -6.41 18.13
N ARG A 80 -22.82 -7.33 18.24
CA ARG A 80 -22.83 -8.60 17.50
C ARG A 80 -23.34 -8.37 16.08
N LEU A 81 -22.61 -8.86 15.09
CA LEU A 81 -22.86 -8.62 13.67
C LEU A 81 -22.94 -9.96 12.91
N PRO A 82 -23.70 -10.03 11.81
CA PRO A 82 -23.71 -11.21 10.95
C PRO A 82 -22.32 -11.55 10.44
N LEU A 83 -22.03 -12.83 10.18
CA LEU A 83 -20.76 -13.24 9.59
C LEU A 83 -20.63 -12.65 8.16
N PRO A 84 -19.43 -12.18 7.75
CA PRO A 84 -19.26 -11.44 6.51
C PRO A 84 -19.30 -12.37 5.28
N ASP A 85 -19.97 -11.94 4.21
CA ASP A 85 -19.85 -12.59 2.90
C ASP A 85 -18.49 -12.29 2.26
N ILE A 86 -17.97 -11.09 2.54
CA ILE A 86 -16.71 -10.58 2.02
C ILE A 86 -15.91 -9.97 3.16
N VAL A 87 -14.64 -10.37 3.25
CA VAL A 87 -13.68 -9.76 4.18
C VAL A 87 -12.75 -8.84 3.41
N TYR A 88 -12.75 -7.56 3.77
CA TYR A 88 -11.76 -6.59 3.34
C TYR A 88 -10.67 -6.47 4.42
N ASP A 89 -9.50 -7.05 4.17
CA ASP A 89 -8.39 -7.03 5.12
C ASP A 89 -7.59 -5.71 5.03
N ARG A 90 -7.80 -4.82 6.00
CA ARG A 90 -7.03 -3.58 6.22
C ARG A 90 -6.05 -3.67 7.38
N THR A 91 -5.81 -4.86 7.92
CA THR A 91 -4.87 -5.04 9.03
C THR A 91 -3.43 -4.76 8.60
N LEU A 92 -2.73 -3.99 9.41
CA LEU A 92 -1.27 -3.82 9.37
C LEU A 92 -0.70 -4.62 10.55
N CYS A 93 -0.03 -5.73 10.26
CA CYS A 93 0.63 -6.55 11.25
C CYS A 93 2.12 -6.17 11.32
N THR A 94 2.56 -5.71 12.49
CA THR A 94 3.95 -5.33 12.77
C THR A 94 4.70 -6.37 13.62
N SER A 95 4.03 -7.43 14.07
CA SER A 95 4.63 -8.51 14.85
C SER A 95 4.12 -9.90 14.45
N ALA A 96 4.91 -10.93 14.75
CA ALA A 96 4.54 -12.33 14.54
C ALA A 96 3.25 -12.70 15.30
N LYS A 97 3.06 -12.17 16.52
CA LYS A 97 1.83 -12.36 17.31
C LYS A 97 0.60 -11.82 16.58
N GLN A 98 0.68 -10.63 15.98
CA GLN A 98 -0.43 -10.06 15.22
C GLN A 98 -0.73 -10.87 13.95
N LEU A 99 0.29 -11.36 13.26
CA LEU A 99 0.12 -12.25 12.09
C LEU A 99 -0.60 -13.55 12.47
N GLN A 100 -0.23 -14.16 13.60
CA GLN A 100 -0.87 -15.37 14.11
C GLN A 100 -2.34 -15.13 14.49
N LEU A 101 -2.63 -14.04 15.21
CA LEU A 101 -4.00 -13.68 15.59
C LEU A 101 -4.89 -13.45 14.37
N ARG A 102 -4.38 -12.75 13.34
CA ARG A 102 -5.06 -12.57 12.05
C ARG A 102 -5.34 -13.91 11.39
N ALA A 103 -4.35 -14.80 11.32
CA ALA A 103 -4.51 -16.11 10.68
C ALA A 103 -5.56 -16.98 11.39
N ARG A 104 -5.54 -16.99 12.73
CA ARG A 104 -6.54 -17.69 13.55
C ARG A 104 -7.94 -17.16 13.29
N LEU A 105 -8.15 -15.85 13.38
CA LEU A 105 -9.45 -15.23 13.12
C LEU A 105 -10.01 -15.59 11.73
N LEU A 106 -9.19 -15.52 10.68
CA LEU A 106 -9.63 -15.88 9.33
C LEU A 106 -9.96 -17.38 9.20
N SER A 107 -9.26 -18.24 9.94
CA SER A 107 -9.55 -19.67 10.02
C SER A 107 -10.89 -19.92 10.72
N ASP A 108 -11.10 -19.31 11.89
CA ASP A 108 -12.32 -19.47 12.68
C ASP A 108 -13.55 -18.93 11.92
N LEU A 109 -13.41 -17.78 11.23
CA LEU A 109 -14.43 -17.26 10.33
C LEU A 109 -14.79 -18.28 9.24
N LYS A 110 -13.78 -18.87 8.60
CA LYS A 110 -13.99 -19.83 7.50
C LYS A 110 -14.69 -21.11 7.95
N GLN A 111 -14.47 -21.53 9.18
CA GLN A 111 -15.14 -22.69 9.78
C GLN A 111 -16.63 -22.43 10.05
N ASN A 112 -16.99 -21.19 10.41
CA ASN A 112 -18.36 -20.83 10.77
C ASN A 112 -19.19 -20.31 9.57
N HIS A 113 -18.57 -19.66 8.58
CA HIS A 113 -19.25 -19.14 7.39
C HIS A 113 -18.30 -19.02 6.19
N PRO A 114 -18.67 -19.53 5.01
CA PRO A 114 -17.88 -19.30 3.81
C PRO A 114 -17.86 -17.81 3.46
N PHE A 115 -16.67 -17.21 3.36
CA PHE A 115 -16.49 -15.82 2.90
C PHE A 115 -15.49 -15.70 1.75
N ILE A 116 -15.51 -14.57 1.05
CA ILE A 116 -14.50 -14.19 0.05
C ILE A 116 -13.52 -13.20 0.70
N LEU A 117 -12.24 -13.57 0.78
CA LEU A 117 -11.20 -12.59 1.08
C LEU A 117 -11.00 -11.68 -0.14
N MET A 118 -11.34 -10.40 0.00
CA MET A 118 -11.34 -9.43 -1.10
C MET A 118 -9.93 -9.10 -1.58
N ASN A 119 -8.96 -9.05 -0.67
CA ASN A 119 -7.57 -8.72 -0.93
C ASN A 119 -6.60 -9.58 -0.12
N GLY A 120 -5.54 -10.04 -0.78
CA GLY A 120 -4.35 -10.59 -0.17
C GLY A 120 -3.34 -9.51 0.24
N SER A 121 -2.13 -9.97 0.49
CA SER A 121 -0.96 -9.12 0.79
C SER A 121 0.09 -9.30 -0.30
N LEU A 122 0.97 -8.32 -0.44
CA LEU A 122 2.20 -8.49 -1.22
C LEU A 122 3.29 -9.12 -0.33
N PRO A 123 4.23 -9.86 -0.93
CA PRO A 123 5.44 -10.29 -0.22
C PRO A 123 6.35 -9.08 0.05
N ASP A 124 7.53 -9.34 0.61
CA ASP A 124 8.55 -8.30 0.84
C ASP A 124 8.99 -7.60 -0.46
N LYS A 125 9.73 -6.49 -0.30
CA LYS A 125 10.17 -5.63 -1.41
C LYS A 125 11.05 -6.39 -2.41
N TRP A 126 11.86 -7.33 -1.94
CA TRP A 126 12.75 -8.10 -2.80
C TRP A 126 11.97 -9.01 -3.73
N ASN A 127 11.00 -9.74 -3.17
CA ASN A 127 10.16 -10.66 -3.93
C ASN A 127 9.27 -9.91 -4.93
N VAL A 128 8.72 -8.76 -4.55
CA VAL A 128 8.01 -7.87 -5.49
C VAL A 128 8.94 -7.41 -6.61
N HIS A 129 10.14 -6.90 -6.29
CA HIS A 129 11.10 -6.42 -7.30
C HIS A 129 11.50 -7.53 -8.27
N THR A 130 11.91 -8.69 -7.75
CA THR A 130 12.33 -9.86 -8.55
C THR A 130 11.21 -10.31 -9.48
N LEU A 131 9.97 -10.35 -8.97
CA LEU A 131 8.81 -10.72 -9.78
C LEU A 131 8.57 -9.74 -10.92
N LEU A 132 8.58 -8.43 -10.64
CA LEU A 132 8.37 -7.42 -11.67
C LEU A 132 9.53 -7.38 -12.68
N GLN A 133 10.75 -7.70 -12.26
CA GLN A 133 11.94 -7.72 -13.10
C GLN A 133 11.87 -8.78 -14.21
N GLN A 134 11.11 -9.86 -13.99
CA GLN A 134 10.84 -10.89 -15.00
C GLN A 134 9.93 -10.41 -16.13
N ASP A 135 9.27 -9.26 -15.98
CA ASP A 135 8.49 -8.64 -17.05
C ASP A 135 9.35 -7.65 -17.84
N GLY A 136 9.68 -8.01 -19.08
CA GLY A 136 10.52 -7.19 -19.96
C GLY A 136 9.98 -5.79 -20.24
N GLN A 137 8.67 -5.52 -20.07
CA GLN A 137 8.11 -4.18 -20.21
C GLN A 137 8.12 -3.36 -18.90
N LEU A 138 8.30 -4.00 -17.75
CA LEU A 138 8.42 -3.32 -16.45
C LEU A 138 9.89 -3.12 -16.08
N ARG A 139 10.76 -4.05 -16.46
CA ARG A 139 12.20 -4.04 -16.15
C ARG A 139 12.89 -2.69 -16.41
N PRO A 140 12.64 -1.96 -17.51
CA PRO A 140 13.29 -0.66 -17.75
C PRO A 140 12.95 0.42 -16.72
N PHE A 141 11.84 0.27 -16.00
CA PHE A 141 11.35 1.20 -15.00
C PHE A 141 11.66 0.75 -13.56
N LEU A 142 12.35 -0.37 -13.36
CA LEU A 142 12.71 -0.82 -12.02
C LEU A 142 14.10 -0.32 -11.64
N VAL A 143 14.21 0.21 -10.43
CA VAL A 143 15.52 0.59 -9.87
C VAL A 143 16.41 -0.66 -9.82
N PRO A 144 17.65 -0.60 -10.36
CA PRO A 144 18.63 -1.67 -10.17
C PRO A 144 18.75 -1.98 -8.67
N THR A 145 18.44 -3.21 -8.28
CA THR A 145 18.36 -3.60 -6.88
C THR A 145 19.06 -4.92 -6.70
N VAL A 146 19.92 -5.00 -5.69
CA VAL A 146 20.59 -6.23 -5.27
C VAL A 146 20.40 -6.42 -3.77
N ARG A 147 20.62 -7.64 -3.29
CA ARG A 147 20.69 -7.90 -1.85
C ARG A 147 22.04 -7.41 -1.31
N TYR A 148 22.03 -6.90 -0.09
CA TYR A 148 23.25 -6.58 0.64
C TYR A 148 23.86 -7.88 1.19
N GLU A 149 25.02 -8.25 0.66
CA GLU A 149 25.77 -9.46 1.05
C GLU A 149 27.13 -9.10 1.67
N GLY A 150 27.27 -7.87 2.17
CA GLY A 150 28.49 -7.36 2.80
C GLY A 150 29.38 -6.57 1.84
N THR A 151 30.69 -6.60 2.12
CA THR A 151 31.73 -5.78 1.47
C THR A 151 31.72 -5.88 -0.06
N GLN A 152 31.54 -7.08 -0.61
CA GLN A 152 31.55 -7.29 -2.07
C GLN A 152 30.45 -6.49 -2.78
N THR A 153 29.26 -6.37 -2.16
CA THR A 153 28.15 -5.58 -2.72
C THR A 153 28.48 -4.10 -2.76
N LEU A 154 29.12 -3.56 -1.73
CA LEU A 154 29.42 -2.13 -1.62
C LEU A 154 30.57 -1.73 -2.55
N THR A 155 31.66 -2.51 -2.55
CA THR A 155 32.82 -2.23 -3.41
C THR A 155 32.44 -2.24 -4.91
N ALA A 156 31.60 -3.20 -5.33
CA ALA A 156 31.19 -3.32 -6.73
C ALA A 156 30.27 -2.17 -7.20
N LEU A 157 29.48 -1.58 -6.30
CA LEU A 157 28.51 -0.56 -6.66
C LEU A 157 29.03 0.86 -6.43
N ASP A 158 29.86 1.08 -5.43
CA ASP A 158 30.39 2.40 -5.09
C ASP A 158 31.16 3.03 -6.27
N GLN A 159 32.03 2.24 -6.92
CA GLN A 159 32.79 2.68 -8.09
C GLN A 159 31.92 3.08 -9.29
N LEU A 160 30.64 2.71 -9.28
CA LEU A 160 29.71 2.92 -10.40
C LEU A 160 28.67 4.00 -10.11
N GLN A 161 28.58 4.55 -8.89
CA GLN A 161 27.48 5.43 -8.49
C GLN A 161 27.96 6.79 -7.99
N THR A 162 27.95 7.77 -8.89
CA THR A 162 28.35 9.17 -8.62
C THR A 162 27.64 9.80 -7.42
N TYR A 163 26.39 9.41 -7.13
CA TYR A 163 25.58 9.97 -6.03
C TYR A 163 25.49 9.02 -4.81
N GLY A 164 26.25 7.93 -4.81
CA GLY A 164 26.26 6.94 -3.75
C GLY A 164 25.13 5.92 -3.82
N LEU A 165 24.93 5.21 -2.71
CA LEU A 165 24.08 4.03 -2.58
C LEU A 165 22.96 4.28 -1.57
N PHE A 166 21.77 3.79 -1.91
CA PHE A 166 20.62 3.73 -1.02
C PHE A 166 20.42 2.31 -0.51
N LEU A 167 20.50 2.14 0.81
CA LEU A 167 20.26 0.88 1.49
C LEU A 167 18.93 0.92 2.24
N LYS A 168 18.13 -0.14 2.12
CA LYS A 168 16.85 -0.26 2.84
C LYS A 168 16.55 -1.70 3.25
N PRO A 169 15.84 -1.93 4.37
CA PRO A 169 15.36 -3.26 4.72
C PRO A 169 14.48 -3.86 3.61
N ALA A 170 14.63 -5.15 3.33
CA ALA A 170 13.77 -5.88 2.39
C ALA A 170 12.30 -5.90 2.87
N ALA A 171 12.08 -5.92 4.18
CA ALA A 171 10.78 -5.82 4.83
C ALA A 171 10.75 -4.63 5.81
N GLY A 172 9.63 -3.92 5.89
CA GLY A 172 9.48 -2.75 6.77
C GLY A 172 8.66 -1.64 6.12
N THR A 173 8.40 -0.58 6.88
CA THR A 173 7.55 0.56 6.46
C THR A 173 8.13 1.90 6.94
N HIS A 174 7.62 2.99 6.36
CA HIS A 174 7.91 4.38 6.76
C HIS A 174 9.37 4.83 6.66
N GLY A 175 10.18 4.17 5.84
CA GLY A 175 11.60 4.54 5.67
C GLY A 175 12.49 4.22 6.87
N LYS A 176 12.01 3.47 7.87
CA LYS A 176 12.83 3.02 9.01
C LYS A 176 13.99 2.15 8.53
N GLY A 177 15.19 2.43 9.01
CA GLY A 177 16.41 1.73 8.59
C GLY A 177 16.91 2.12 7.19
N ALA A 178 16.32 3.11 6.52
CA ALA A 178 16.81 3.57 5.23
C ALA A 178 18.07 4.41 5.40
N ILE A 179 19.07 4.16 4.55
CA ILE A 179 20.40 4.76 4.61
C ILE A 179 20.81 5.22 3.21
N HIS A 180 21.45 6.39 3.15
CA HIS A 180 22.19 6.89 2.01
C HIS A 180 23.67 6.97 2.38
N LEU A 181 24.51 6.18 1.70
CA LEU A 181 25.96 6.20 1.82
C LEU A 181 26.52 6.84 0.55
N PHE A 182 27.37 7.86 0.66
CA PHE A 182 27.93 8.56 -0.49
C PHE A 182 29.37 9.03 -0.24
N PRO A 183 30.19 9.14 -1.31
CA PRO A 183 31.53 9.68 -1.19
C PRO A 183 31.50 11.17 -0.84
N SER A 184 32.43 11.60 0.01
CA SER A 184 32.65 13.00 0.35
C SER A 184 34.13 13.38 0.20
N SER A 185 34.47 14.65 0.36
CA SER A 185 35.86 15.14 0.24
C SER A 185 36.83 14.53 1.26
N SER A 186 36.31 13.89 2.30
CA SER A 186 37.06 13.37 3.46
C SER A 186 36.90 11.86 3.66
N GLY A 187 36.35 11.17 2.65
CA GLY A 187 36.06 9.74 2.69
C GLY A 187 34.61 9.47 2.27
N TYR A 188 33.79 9.03 3.22
CA TYR A 188 32.39 8.68 3.00
C TYR A 188 31.50 9.28 4.09
N GLU A 189 30.29 9.64 3.68
CA GLU A 189 29.24 10.10 4.59
C GLU A 189 28.03 9.18 4.48
N LEU A 190 27.37 9.01 5.62
CA LEU A 190 26.17 8.22 5.75
C LEU A 190 25.10 9.08 6.41
N THR A 191 23.94 9.20 5.78
CA THR A 191 22.76 9.80 6.38
C THR A 191 21.57 8.86 6.28
N GLY A 192 20.61 8.96 7.20
CA GLY A 192 19.44 8.07 7.14
C GLY A 192 18.57 8.07 8.37
N ARG A 193 17.89 6.94 8.56
CA ARG A 193 17.01 6.67 9.70
C ARG A 193 17.40 5.39 10.40
N ASP A 194 17.43 5.42 11.73
CA ASP A 194 17.55 4.19 12.52
C ASP A 194 16.24 3.36 12.49
N ARG A 195 16.22 2.25 13.24
CA ARG A 195 15.04 1.36 13.35
C ARG A 195 13.88 2.00 14.15
N CYS A 196 14.18 3.01 14.96
CA CYS A 196 13.23 3.80 15.74
C CYS A 196 12.71 5.02 14.97
N ASN A 197 13.20 5.26 13.74
CA ASN A 197 12.91 6.41 12.88
C ASN A 197 13.61 7.72 13.27
N ASN A 198 14.64 7.67 14.10
CA ASN A 198 15.47 8.83 14.40
C ASN A 198 16.44 9.10 13.25
N THR A 199 16.74 10.37 13.00
CA THR A 199 17.77 10.74 12.01
C THR A 199 19.14 10.30 12.51
N ILE A 200 19.96 9.74 11.62
CA ILE A 200 21.34 9.38 11.88
C ILE A 200 22.25 9.99 10.81
N ALA A 201 23.46 10.38 11.22
CA ALA A 201 24.51 10.89 10.35
C ALA A 201 25.87 10.43 10.86
N PHE A 202 26.72 9.91 9.98
CA PHE A 202 28.06 9.44 10.29
C PHE A 202 29.03 9.81 9.16
N GLN A 203 30.30 9.96 9.52
CA GLN A 203 31.40 10.20 8.60
C GLN A 203 32.44 9.11 8.80
N PHE A 204 33.02 8.64 7.70
CA PHE A 204 33.99 7.55 7.65
C PHE A 204 35.17 8.00 6.79
N HIS A 205 36.39 7.72 7.21
CA HIS A 205 37.57 8.06 6.41
C HIS A 205 37.78 7.08 5.26
N GLN A 206 37.32 5.84 5.42
CA GLN A 206 37.45 4.76 4.44
C GLN A 206 36.13 3.99 4.30
N LEU A 207 35.88 3.45 3.10
CA LEU A 207 34.69 2.64 2.82
C LEU A 207 34.56 1.47 3.80
N GLN A 208 35.70 0.86 4.17
CA GLN A 208 35.73 -0.30 5.07
C GLN A 208 35.21 0.01 6.48
N GLU A 209 35.33 1.25 6.96
CA GLU A 209 34.74 1.67 8.24
C GLU A 209 33.21 1.75 8.14
N ALA A 210 32.70 2.30 7.03
CA ALA A 210 31.27 2.34 6.74
C ALA A 210 30.69 0.92 6.62
N GLU A 211 31.43 0.00 5.99
CA GLU A 211 31.07 -1.41 5.87
C GLU A 211 30.92 -2.09 7.23
N GLN A 212 31.90 -1.95 8.12
CA GLN A 212 31.84 -2.53 9.46
C GLN A 212 30.68 -1.99 10.29
N TRP A 213 30.38 -0.69 10.13
CA TRP A 213 29.19 -0.10 10.75
C TRP A 213 27.90 -0.67 10.16
N LEU A 214 27.80 -0.77 8.83
CA LEU A 214 26.64 -1.31 8.12
C LEU A 214 26.39 -2.77 8.49
N GLN A 215 27.42 -3.62 8.52
CA GLN A 215 27.30 -5.02 8.93
C GLN A 215 26.64 -5.17 10.32
N ARG A 216 27.04 -4.32 11.28
CA ARG A 216 26.42 -4.28 12.62
C ARG A 216 24.98 -3.76 12.55
N PHE A 217 24.75 -2.68 11.80
CA PHE A 217 23.43 -2.05 11.68
C PHE A 217 22.40 -2.96 11.00
N THR A 218 22.80 -3.71 9.97
CA THR A 218 21.94 -4.60 9.20
C THR A 218 21.88 -6.01 9.78
N PHE A 219 22.63 -6.32 10.84
CA PHE A 219 22.72 -7.66 11.40
C PHE A 219 21.33 -8.29 11.66
N GLY A 220 21.17 -9.53 11.17
CA GLY A 220 19.93 -10.31 11.29
C GLY A 220 18.77 -9.83 10.42
N ILE A 221 18.95 -8.81 9.57
CA ILE A 221 17.90 -8.26 8.72
C ILE A 221 18.37 -8.25 7.26
N PRO A 222 17.60 -8.84 6.33
CA PRO A 222 17.89 -8.71 4.91
C PRO A 222 17.77 -7.25 4.45
N TYR A 223 18.82 -6.74 3.81
CA TYR A 223 18.87 -5.40 3.23
C TYR A 223 18.98 -5.46 1.71
N LEU A 224 18.50 -4.40 1.08
CA LEU A 224 18.58 -4.15 -0.35
C LEU A 224 19.47 -2.95 -0.59
N VAL A 225 20.26 -3.00 -1.66
CA VAL A 225 21.10 -1.90 -2.14
C VAL A 225 20.59 -1.46 -3.50
N GLN A 226 20.45 -0.15 -3.66
CA GLN A 226 20.01 0.54 -4.87
C GLN A 226 20.95 1.71 -5.16
N PRO A 227 21.09 2.16 -6.42
CA PRO A 227 21.69 3.46 -6.68
C PRO A 227 20.88 4.55 -5.99
N TYR A 228 21.56 5.57 -5.47
CA TYR A 228 20.86 6.73 -4.92
C TYR A 228 20.23 7.54 -6.05
N LEU A 229 18.90 7.65 -6.03
CA LEU A 229 18.14 8.41 -7.02
C LEU A 229 17.97 9.85 -6.54
N ARG A 230 18.22 10.82 -7.43
CA ARG A 230 18.02 12.24 -7.12
C ARG A 230 16.57 12.64 -7.25
N LEU A 231 15.76 12.22 -6.27
CA LEU A 231 14.33 12.46 -6.25
C LEU A 231 13.98 13.73 -5.47
N THR A 232 14.74 14.80 -5.64
CA THR A 232 14.56 16.09 -4.94
C THR A 232 13.99 17.14 -5.88
N GLY A 233 13.03 17.93 -5.39
CA GLY A 233 12.55 19.10 -6.11
C GLY A 233 13.54 20.26 -6.08
N GLU A 234 13.23 21.32 -6.83
CA GLU A 234 14.03 22.55 -6.91
C GLU A 234 14.24 23.22 -5.53
N ASN A 235 13.30 23.02 -4.61
CA ASN A 235 13.38 23.45 -3.22
C ASN A 235 14.20 22.51 -2.31
N GLY A 236 14.92 21.54 -2.89
CA GLY A 236 15.72 20.55 -2.16
C GLY A 236 14.91 19.47 -1.43
N ARG A 237 13.56 19.46 -1.55
CA ARG A 237 12.71 18.50 -0.82
C ARG A 237 12.52 17.21 -1.61
N PRO A 238 12.63 16.02 -0.99
CA PRO A 238 12.38 14.77 -1.70
C PRO A 238 10.91 14.69 -2.13
N PHE A 239 10.65 14.12 -3.30
CA PHE A 239 9.30 13.86 -3.77
C PHE A 239 9.17 12.50 -4.44
N ASP A 240 7.94 11.98 -4.45
CA ASP A 240 7.55 10.87 -5.30
C ASP A 240 6.13 11.08 -5.82
N VAL A 241 5.73 10.26 -6.78
CA VAL A 241 4.35 10.19 -7.27
C VAL A 241 3.70 8.91 -6.78
N ARG A 242 2.72 9.05 -5.89
CA ARG A 242 1.83 7.97 -5.45
C ARG A 242 0.73 7.78 -6.48
N ALA A 243 0.76 6.66 -7.21
CA ALA A 243 -0.35 6.20 -8.04
C ALA A 243 -1.22 5.20 -7.28
N LEU A 244 -2.55 5.35 -7.34
CA LEU A 244 -3.49 4.37 -6.82
C LEU A 244 -4.20 3.68 -7.99
N ILE A 245 -4.18 2.35 -7.96
CA ILE A 245 -4.93 1.51 -8.87
C ILE A 245 -5.84 0.57 -8.08
N GLN A 246 -7.07 0.39 -8.55
CA GLN A 246 -8.08 -0.40 -7.86
C GLN A 246 -8.86 -1.27 -8.83
N LYS A 247 -9.38 -2.38 -8.32
CA LYS A 247 -10.40 -3.17 -9.01
C LYS A 247 -11.67 -2.36 -9.16
N ASN A 248 -12.18 -2.28 -10.37
CA ASN A 248 -13.44 -1.60 -10.67
C ASN A 248 -14.65 -2.54 -10.51
N SER A 249 -15.84 -2.05 -10.86
CA SER A 249 -17.10 -2.82 -10.83
C SER A 249 -17.15 -4.04 -11.75
N ALA A 250 -16.17 -4.21 -12.64
CA ALA A 250 -16.02 -5.38 -13.50
C ALA A 250 -14.89 -6.33 -13.04
N GLY A 251 -14.30 -6.09 -11.85
CA GLY A 251 -13.17 -6.87 -11.35
C GLY A 251 -11.88 -6.66 -12.16
N ARG A 252 -11.78 -5.59 -12.95
CA ARG A 252 -10.58 -5.23 -13.73
C ARG A 252 -9.80 -4.12 -13.03
N TRP A 253 -8.48 -4.14 -13.18
CA TRP A 253 -7.63 -3.05 -12.70
C TRP A 253 -7.96 -1.75 -13.44
N SER A 254 -8.10 -0.66 -12.69
CA SER A 254 -8.39 0.67 -13.21
C SER A 254 -7.59 1.70 -12.42
N PHE A 255 -6.92 2.59 -13.12
CA PHE A 255 -6.26 3.74 -12.51
C PHE A 255 -7.28 4.63 -11.79
N THR A 256 -7.02 4.95 -10.52
CA THR A 256 -7.90 5.79 -9.68
C THR A 256 -7.41 7.23 -9.64
N GLY A 257 -6.10 7.43 -9.51
CA GLY A 257 -5.50 8.77 -9.45
C GLY A 257 -4.01 8.71 -9.12
N ALA A 258 -3.35 9.85 -9.27
CA ALA A 258 -1.98 10.06 -8.83
C ALA A 258 -1.84 11.37 -8.06
N ALA A 259 -1.02 11.35 -7.01
CA ALA A 259 -0.67 12.51 -6.23
C ALA A 259 0.85 12.57 -6.06
N LEU A 260 1.41 13.77 -6.18
CA LEU A 260 2.80 13.99 -5.84
C LEU A 260 2.90 14.24 -4.33
N ARG A 261 3.78 13.50 -3.67
CA ARG A 261 4.06 13.64 -2.23
C ARG A 261 5.39 14.33 -2.06
N GLU A 262 5.39 15.51 -1.47
CA GLU A 262 6.61 16.24 -1.11
C GLU A 262 6.93 15.97 0.36
N GLY A 263 8.16 15.56 0.64
CA GLY A 263 8.65 15.40 2.00
C GLY A 263 8.86 16.74 2.71
N GLY A 264 8.98 16.68 4.04
CA GLY A 264 9.40 17.83 4.83
C GLY A 264 10.85 18.23 4.53
N GLU A 265 11.20 19.46 4.86
CA GLU A 265 12.56 19.98 4.73
C GLU A 265 13.56 19.16 5.57
N GLY A 266 14.71 18.82 4.99
CA GLY A 266 15.71 17.95 5.64
C GLY A 266 15.30 16.48 5.78
N SER A 267 14.18 16.05 5.20
CA SER A 267 13.79 14.64 5.16
C SER A 267 14.54 13.87 4.07
N VAL A 268 14.92 12.63 4.37
CA VAL A 268 15.45 11.66 3.38
C VAL A 268 14.31 11.03 2.56
N THR A 269 13.05 11.12 3.02
CA THR A 269 11.90 10.50 2.36
C THR A 269 10.72 11.46 2.21
N SER A 270 9.95 11.27 1.14
CA SER A 270 8.69 11.95 0.79
C SER A 270 7.47 11.52 1.63
N ASN A 271 7.67 10.78 2.72
CA ASN A 271 6.59 10.20 3.50
C ASN A 271 5.73 11.29 4.18
N LEU A 272 4.41 11.27 3.93
CA LEU A 272 3.45 12.21 4.51
C LEU A 272 3.43 12.20 6.05
N HIS A 273 3.78 11.07 6.68
CA HIS A 273 3.84 10.94 8.14
C HIS A 273 4.96 11.78 8.78
N GLY A 274 5.90 12.33 7.99
CA GLY A 274 6.97 13.22 8.44
C GLY A 274 6.71 14.71 8.16
N GLY A 275 5.44 15.13 8.00
CA GLY A 275 5.08 16.52 7.71
C GLY A 275 5.05 16.89 6.21
N GLY A 276 5.02 15.88 5.33
CA GLY A 276 4.93 16.08 3.90
C GLY A 276 3.54 16.55 3.43
N ARG A 277 3.47 17.10 2.21
CA ARG A 277 2.22 17.54 1.57
C ARG A 277 1.91 16.69 0.34
N ALA A 278 0.64 16.42 0.10
CA ALA A 278 0.17 15.81 -1.14
C ALA A 278 -0.50 16.85 -2.04
N VAL A 279 -0.14 16.85 -3.31
CA VAL A 279 -0.64 17.77 -4.35
C VAL A 279 -1.01 17.00 -5.61
N MET A 280 -1.82 17.58 -6.49
CA MET A 280 -2.20 16.93 -7.75
C MET A 280 -0.97 16.68 -8.61
N ALA A 281 -0.75 15.42 -8.99
CA ALA A 281 0.45 15.05 -9.75
C ALA A 281 0.50 15.80 -11.10
N SER A 282 -0.63 15.97 -11.79
CA SER A 282 -0.69 16.69 -13.07
C SER A 282 -0.23 18.13 -12.98
N GLU A 283 -0.65 18.86 -11.95
CA GLU A 283 -0.28 20.27 -11.77
C GLU A 283 1.20 20.37 -11.44
N SER A 284 1.66 19.60 -10.45
CA SER A 284 3.05 19.65 -10.00
C SER A 284 4.04 19.17 -11.05
N LEU A 285 3.71 18.12 -11.82
CA LEU A 285 4.57 17.66 -12.91
C LEU A 285 4.57 18.64 -14.09
N THR A 286 3.46 19.33 -14.35
CA THR A 286 3.40 20.36 -15.41
C THR A 286 4.31 21.54 -15.07
N VAL A 287 4.34 21.98 -13.82
CA VAL A 287 5.25 23.03 -13.35
C VAL A 287 6.71 22.61 -13.53
N ARG A 288 7.03 21.34 -13.24
CA ARG A 288 8.42 20.83 -13.21
C ARG A 288 8.99 20.46 -14.58
N PHE A 289 8.18 19.84 -15.45
CA PHE A 289 8.64 19.25 -16.71
C PHE A 289 7.95 19.85 -17.94
N GLY A 290 7.00 20.76 -17.75
CA GLY A 290 6.12 21.24 -18.81
C GLY A 290 4.97 20.27 -19.11
N LYS A 291 3.92 20.80 -19.75
CA LYS A 291 2.64 20.10 -19.95
C LYS A 291 2.80 18.79 -20.75
N SER A 292 3.52 18.83 -21.87
CA SER A 292 3.68 17.66 -22.75
C SER A 292 4.43 16.52 -22.05
N ALA A 293 5.51 16.81 -21.33
CA ALA A 293 6.27 15.80 -20.60
C ALA A 293 5.47 15.24 -19.41
N SER A 294 4.77 16.12 -18.69
CA SER A 294 3.84 15.74 -17.60
C SER A 294 2.78 14.74 -18.07
N ASP A 295 2.12 15.02 -19.20
CA ASP A 295 1.10 14.12 -19.75
C ASP A 295 1.70 12.76 -20.17
N SER A 296 2.89 12.76 -20.76
CA SER A 296 3.62 11.53 -21.09
C SER A 296 3.99 10.72 -19.84
N LEU A 297 4.52 11.38 -18.80
CA LEU A 297 4.88 10.73 -17.53
C LEU A 297 3.65 10.12 -16.85
N LEU A 298 2.53 10.83 -16.80
CA LEU A 298 1.29 10.30 -16.21
C LEU A 298 0.73 9.12 -17.02
N ALA A 299 0.81 9.16 -18.35
CA ALA A 299 0.42 8.03 -19.20
C ALA A 299 1.32 6.80 -18.96
N GLN A 300 2.63 7.00 -18.80
CA GLN A 300 3.58 5.94 -18.44
C GLN A 300 3.29 5.36 -17.05
N ILE A 301 3.14 6.21 -16.03
CA ILE A 301 2.79 5.81 -14.65
C ILE A 301 1.53 4.96 -14.66
N ARG A 302 0.49 5.37 -15.40
CA ARG A 302 -0.75 4.61 -15.55
C ARG A 302 -0.51 3.23 -16.15
N ARG A 303 0.15 3.17 -17.31
CA ARG A 303 0.44 1.91 -18.02
C ARG A 303 1.28 0.95 -17.17
N ILE A 304 2.32 1.47 -16.51
CA ILE A 304 3.19 0.68 -15.63
C ILE A 304 2.41 0.16 -14.44
N SER A 305 1.60 1.00 -13.80
CA SER A 305 0.75 0.61 -12.66
C SER A 305 -0.25 -0.49 -13.03
N GLU A 306 -0.94 -0.35 -14.18
CA GLU A 306 -1.90 -1.33 -14.67
C GLU A 306 -1.23 -2.68 -14.97
N ARG A 307 -0.06 -2.67 -15.61
CA ARG A 307 0.70 -3.89 -15.90
C ARG A 307 1.28 -4.54 -14.65
N ALA A 308 1.90 -3.76 -13.76
CA ALA A 308 2.46 -4.24 -12.51
C ALA A 308 1.38 -4.85 -11.61
N ALA A 309 0.19 -4.24 -11.54
CA ALA A 309 -0.93 -4.78 -10.76
C ALA A 309 -1.40 -6.14 -11.29
N HIS A 310 -1.50 -6.31 -12.61
CA HIS A 310 -1.80 -7.62 -13.20
C HIS A 310 -0.73 -8.65 -12.88
N ARG A 311 0.56 -8.30 -13.01
CA ARG A 311 1.66 -9.22 -12.71
C ARG A 311 1.70 -9.65 -11.25
N LEU A 312 1.51 -8.71 -10.33
CA LEU A 312 1.44 -8.99 -8.91
C LEU A 312 0.25 -9.88 -8.56
N GLU A 313 -0.93 -9.58 -9.09
CA GLU A 313 -2.12 -10.41 -8.85
C GLU A 313 -1.96 -11.84 -9.37
N GLN A 314 -1.34 -12.02 -10.53
CA GLN A 314 -1.09 -13.35 -11.12
C GLN A 314 -0.27 -14.26 -10.20
N HIS A 315 0.64 -13.71 -9.39
CA HIS A 315 1.56 -14.49 -8.56
C HIS A 315 1.21 -14.46 -7.08
N CYS A 316 0.72 -13.33 -6.57
CA CYS A 316 0.36 -13.14 -5.17
C CYS A 316 -1.10 -13.52 -4.86
N GLY A 317 -1.87 -13.88 -5.89
CA GLY A 317 -3.30 -14.14 -5.77
C GLY A 317 -4.13 -12.85 -5.75
N ARG A 318 -5.40 -12.97 -5.36
CA ARG A 318 -6.38 -11.88 -5.46
C ARG A 318 -5.92 -10.64 -4.69
N LEU A 319 -5.88 -9.51 -5.38
CA LEU A 319 -5.71 -8.19 -4.78
C LEU A 319 -6.94 -7.33 -5.10
N ALA A 320 -7.12 -6.23 -4.36
CA ALA A 320 -8.22 -5.28 -4.59
C ALA A 320 -7.70 -3.91 -5.02
N GLU A 321 -6.55 -3.52 -4.51
CA GLU A 321 -5.94 -2.22 -4.73
C GLU A 321 -4.44 -2.28 -4.50
N ILE A 322 -3.72 -1.38 -5.17
CA ILE A 322 -2.28 -1.20 -4.99
C ILE A 322 -1.96 0.28 -5.08
N GLY A 323 -1.18 0.78 -4.13
CA GLY A 323 -0.50 2.06 -4.24
C GLY A 323 0.92 1.83 -4.75
N PHE A 324 1.27 2.40 -5.88
CA PHE A 324 2.61 2.40 -6.43
C PHE A 324 3.28 3.74 -6.18
N ASP A 325 4.55 3.69 -5.77
CA ASP A 325 5.39 4.88 -5.58
C ASP A 325 6.37 5.00 -6.73
N PHE A 326 6.39 6.15 -7.39
CA PHE A 326 7.26 6.43 -8.52
C PHE A 326 8.23 7.57 -8.20
N GLY A 327 9.50 7.38 -8.54
CA GLY A 327 10.50 8.44 -8.57
C GLY A 327 10.66 8.97 -9.99
N ILE A 328 10.87 10.27 -10.13
CA ILE A 328 11.19 10.91 -11.41
C ILE A 328 12.47 11.71 -11.19
N GLU A 329 13.52 11.37 -11.92
CA GLU A 329 14.79 12.11 -11.88
C GLU A 329 14.69 13.43 -12.67
N PRO A 330 15.65 14.36 -12.49
CA PRO A 330 15.61 15.67 -13.17
C PRO A 330 15.57 15.58 -14.70
N ASP A 331 16.12 14.52 -15.30
CA ASP A 331 16.08 14.25 -16.74
C ASP A 331 14.75 13.64 -17.22
N GLY A 332 13.78 13.43 -16.32
CA GLY A 332 12.50 12.81 -16.60
C GLY A 332 12.51 11.28 -16.54
N ARG A 333 13.63 10.65 -16.15
CA ARG A 333 13.68 9.18 -16.02
C ARG A 333 12.76 8.70 -14.89
N LEU A 334 11.84 7.81 -15.25
CA LEU A 334 10.81 7.28 -14.37
C LEU A 334 11.23 5.94 -13.74
N TRP A 335 11.07 5.83 -12.44
CA TRP A 335 11.39 4.64 -11.65
C TRP A 335 10.20 4.21 -10.78
N LEU A 336 9.85 2.93 -10.81
CA LEU A 336 8.95 2.31 -9.85
C LEU A 336 9.74 1.93 -8.59
N LEU A 337 9.39 2.54 -7.45
CA LEU A 337 10.13 2.44 -6.19
C LEU A 337 9.57 1.37 -5.27
N GLU A 338 8.24 1.31 -5.13
CA GLU A 338 7.54 0.44 -4.19
C GLU A 338 6.09 0.15 -4.63
N ALA A 339 5.55 -0.98 -4.17
CA ALA A 339 4.15 -1.35 -4.30
C ALA A 339 3.57 -1.70 -2.91
N ASN A 340 2.39 -1.18 -2.58
CA ASN A 340 1.70 -1.45 -1.32
C ASN A 340 0.24 -1.86 -1.59
N ALA A 341 -0.14 -3.08 -1.20
CA ALA A 341 -1.52 -3.60 -1.35
C ALA A 341 -2.55 -3.02 -0.37
N LYS A 342 -2.11 -2.26 0.64
CA LYS A 342 -2.99 -1.57 1.60
C LYS A 342 -2.62 -0.08 1.67
N PRO A 343 -2.76 0.67 0.56
CA PRO A 343 -2.36 2.07 0.52
C PRO A 343 -3.28 2.94 1.39
N GLY A 344 -2.73 3.93 2.09
CA GLY A 344 -3.52 4.95 2.77
C GLY A 344 -4.20 5.91 1.79
N ARG A 345 -5.17 6.69 2.29
CA ARG A 345 -5.97 7.62 1.46
C ARG A 345 -5.52 9.09 1.49
N LEU A 346 -4.67 9.45 2.45
CA LEU A 346 -4.27 10.85 2.68
C LEU A 346 -3.64 11.52 1.46
N ALA A 347 -2.93 10.76 0.61
CA ALA A 347 -2.31 11.29 -0.60
C ALA A 347 -3.32 11.92 -1.58
N PHE A 348 -4.59 11.52 -1.54
CA PHE A 348 -5.60 11.97 -2.50
C PHE A 348 -6.53 13.06 -1.92
N ALA A 349 -6.27 13.56 -0.71
CA ALA A 349 -7.14 14.55 -0.07
C ALA A 349 -7.31 15.84 -0.89
N GLY A 350 -6.30 16.22 -1.68
CA GLY A 350 -6.34 17.37 -2.59
C GLY A 350 -7.04 17.13 -3.93
N ASP A 351 -7.40 15.89 -4.27
CA ASP A 351 -8.13 15.53 -5.49
C ASP A 351 -9.47 14.90 -5.13
N SER A 352 -10.53 15.70 -5.14
CA SER A 352 -11.88 15.29 -4.74
C SER A 352 -12.42 14.12 -5.58
N ARG A 353 -12.04 14.04 -6.87
CA ARG A 353 -12.47 12.96 -7.78
C ARG A 353 -11.72 11.68 -7.47
N ALA A 354 -10.40 11.72 -7.31
CA ALA A 354 -9.60 10.56 -6.94
C ALA A 354 -9.95 10.07 -5.53
N ALA A 355 -10.12 10.98 -4.56
CA ALA A 355 -10.55 10.65 -3.21
C ALA A 355 -11.91 9.93 -3.20
N SER A 356 -12.90 10.49 -3.90
CA SER A 356 -14.23 9.86 -3.99
C SER A 356 -14.17 8.49 -4.65
N THR A 357 -13.38 8.36 -5.73
CA THR A 357 -13.20 7.10 -6.44
C THR A 357 -12.48 6.07 -5.57
N ALA A 358 -11.48 6.50 -4.77
CA ALA A 358 -10.71 5.66 -3.86
C ALA A 358 -11.55 4.98 -2.78
N VAL A 359 -12.67 5.59 -2.41
CA VAL A 359 -13.68 5.02 -1.50
C VAL A 359 -14.68 4.15 -2.24
N LEU A 360 -15.12 4.57 -3.42
CA LEU A 360 -16.18 3.91 -4.16
C LEU A 360 -15.76 2.57 -4.77
N GLN A 361 -14.53 2.45 -5.26
CA GLN A 361 -14.07 1.26 -5.97
C GLN A 361 -14.05 -0.02 -5.10
N PRO A 362 -13.56 0.00 -3.84
CA PRO A 362 -13.65 -1.18 -2.96
C PRO A 362 -15.08 -1.71 -2.81
N LEU A 363 -16.08 -0.83 -2.70
CA LEU A 363 -17.49 -1.22 -2.60
C LEU A 363 -18.03 -1.79 -3.91
N ARG A 364 -17.67 -1.18 -5.05
CA ARG A 364 -18.01 -1.69 -6.39
C ARG A 364 -17.42 -3.06 -6.64
N TYR A 365 -16.18 -3.28 -6.23
CA TYR A 365 -15.52 -4.57 -6.35
C TYR A 365 -16.12 -5.61 -5.41
N ALA A 366 -16.43 -5.26 -4.16
CA ALA A 366 -17.14 -6.13 -3.23
C ALA A 366 -18.49 -6.59 -3.83
N ARG A 367 -19.28 -5.67 -4.39
CA ARG A 367 -20.53 -6.02 -5.07
C ARG A 367 -20.33 -6.96 -6.26
N TRP A 368 -19.28 -6.76 -7.06
CA TRP A 368 -18.92 -7.66 -8.16
C TRP A 368 -18.57 -9.07 -7.66
N LEU A 369 -17.79 -9.17 -6.56
CA LEU A 369 -17.45 -10.46 -5.94
C LEU A 369 -18.70 -11.18 -5.41
N ALA A 370 -19.61 -10.46 -4.74
CA ALA A 370 -20.86 -11.02 -4.25
C ALA A 370 -21.75 -11.54 -5.39
N GLY A 371 -21.84 -10.81 -6.50
CA GLY A 371 -22.61 -11.21 -7.68
C GLY A 371 -22.11 -12.50 -8.35
N ARG A 372 -20.85 -12.90 -8.11
CA ARG A 372 -20.31 -14.18 -8.62
C ARG A 372 -20.71 -15.39 -7.76
N ARG A 373 -21.12 -15.20 -6.50
CA ARG A 373 -21.62 -16.29 -5.64
C ARG A 373 -23.05 -16.71 -5.98
N ASN A 374 -23.86 -15.74 -6.41
CA ASN A 374 -25.21 -15.97 -6.89
C ASN A 374 -25.25 -15.57 -8.37
N PRO A 375 -24.78 -16.43 -9.30
CA PRO A 375 -24.99 -16.16 -10.71
C PRO A 375 -26.48 -15.93 -10.92
N VAL A 376 -26.82 -14.70 -11.30
CA VAL A 376 -28.16 -14.40 -11.80
C VAL A 376 -28.24 -15.16 -13.12
N PHE A 377 -28.81 -16.36 -13.09
CA PHE A 377 -29.37 -16.94 -14.31
C PHE A 377 -30.50 -16.00 -14.74
N SER A 378 -30.22 -15.11 -15.68
CA SER A 378 -31.28 -14.48 -16.45
C SER A 378 -31.98 -15.60 -17.24
N PRO A 379 -33.31 -15.73 -17.17
CA PRO A 379 -34.06 -16.71 -17.96
C PRO A 379 -34.02 -16.48 -19.49
N ASP A 380 -33.30 -15.47 -19.98
CA ASP A 380 -33.32 -15.06 -21.39
C ASP A 380 -32.32 -15.81 -22.30
N ASN A 381 -31.78 -16.96 -21.87
CA ASN A 381 -31.27 -17.93 -22.83
C ASN A 381 -32.46 -18.75 -23.38
N ARG A 382 -33.28 -18.12 -24.22
CA ARG A 382 -34.06 -18.84 -25.22
C ARG A 382 -33.07 -19.43 -26.22
N ILE A 383 -32.67 -20.67 -25.97
CA ILE A 383 -32.27 -21.57 -27.06
C ILE A 383 -33.48 -21.63 -27.98
N ALA A 384 -33.33 -21.08 -29.19
CA ALA A 384 -34.30 -21.26 -30.25
C ALA A 384 -34.43 -22.77 -30.50
N LEU A 385 -35.57 -23.34 -30.11
CA LEU A 385 -36.00 -24.62 -30.62
C LEU A 385 -36.33 -24.39 -32.10
N GLN A 386 -35.44 -24.86 -32.97
CA GLN A 386 -35.84 -25.22 -34.32
C GLN A 386 -36.70 -26.47 -34.22
N THR A 387 -37.94 -26.36 -34.68
CA THR A 387 -38.80 -27.51 -34.99
C THR A 387 -39.76 -27.11 -36.10
N PRO A 388 -40.15 -28.03 -36.99
CA PRO A 388 -39.35 -29.00 -37.75
C PRO A 388 -38.89 -28.42 -39.11
#